data_AF-A0A561EN08-F1
#
_entry.id   AF-A0A561EN08-F1
#
_cell.length_a   1.000
_cell.length_b   1.000
_cell.length_c   1.000
_cell.angle_alpha   90.00
_cell.angle_beta   90.00
_cell.angle_gamma   90.00
#
_symmetry.space_group_name_H-M   'P 1'
#
loop_
_entity.id
_entity.type
_entity.pdbx_description
1 polymer ?
#
loop_
_entity_poly.entity_id
_entity_poly.type
_entity_poly.pdbx_seq_one_letter_code
_entity_poly.pdbx_strand_id
1 'polypeptide(L)' 'MGARLAAAVHLDHPVTHERITLQPGDEPEPKVAALITHPDAWEPGGALGEQEQGESTGTADEEPAADA' A
#
# COMPACT_ATOMS: atom_id res chain seq x y z
N MET A 1 -18.15 -8.60 6.12
CA MET A 1 -16.89 -8.37 6.87
C MET A 1 -15.86 -7.98 5.84
N GLY A 2 -15.33 -6.77 5.93
CA GLY A 2 -14.32 -6.27 5.00
C GLY A 2 -12.99 -7.01 5.21
N ALA A 3 -12.32 -7.34 4.11
CA ALA A 3 -10.97 -7.89 4.15
C ALA A 3 -10.00 -6.72 4.01
N ARG A 4 -9.05 -6.60 4.93
CA ARG A 4 -8.00 -5.59 4.89
C ARG A 4 -6.77 -6.15 4.23
N LEU A 5 -6.06 -5.31 3.50
CA LEU A 5 -4.81 -5.70 2.86
C LEU A 5 -3.65 -5.69 3.85
N ALA A 6 -2.82 -6.73 3.83
CA ALA A 6 -1.55 -6.75 4.57
C ALA A 6 -0.40 -6.11 3.80
N ALA A 7 -0.50 -6.05 2.47
CA ALA A 7 0.54 -5.58 1.59
C ALA A 7 0.00 -4.63 0.52
N ALA A 8 0.86 -3.81 -0.06
CA ALA A 8 0.48 -2.95 -1.18
C ALA A 8 0.20 -3.80 -2.42
N VAL A 9 -1.02 -3.69 -2.97
CA VAL A 9 -1.46 -4.46 -4.15
C VAL A 9 -1.66 -3.53 -5.33
N HIS A 10 -1.08 -3.91 -6.46
CA HIS A 10 -1.26 -3.21 -7.72
C HIS A 10 -2.13 -4.09 -8.62
N LEU A 11 -3.32 -3.61 -8.94
CA LEU A 11 -4.30 -4.31 -9.77
C LEU A 11 -4.52 -3.54 -11.06
N ASP A 12 -4.75 -4.26 -12.15
CA ASP A 12 -5.21 -3.67 -13.39
C ASP A 12 -6.71 -3.91 -13.52
N HIS A 13 -7.50 -2.85 -13.61
CA HIS A 13 -8.94 -2.96 -13.67
C HIS A 13 -9.36 -3.47 -15.05
N PRO A 14 -9.98 -4.66 -15.19
CA PRO A 14 -10.15 -5.33 -16.47
C PRO A 14 -11.13 -4.63 -17.43
N VAL A 15 -11.93 -3.69 -16.93
CA VAL A 15 -12.93 -2.94 -17.73
C VAL A 15 -12.40 -1.58 -18.16
N THR A 16 -11.61 -0.93 -17.31
CA THR A 16 -11.13 0.45 -17.55
C THR A 16 -9.66 0.49 -17.93
N HIS A 17 -8.93 -0.64 -17.79
CA HIS A 17 -7.47 -0.74 -17.93
C HIS A 17 -6.73 0.27 -17.05
N GLU A 18 -7.33 0.62 -15.91
CA GLU A 18 -6.75 1.54 -14.95
C GLU A 18 -5.93 0.77 -13.93
N ARG A 19 -4.72 1.26 -13.65
CA ARG A 19 -3.86 0.71 -12.60
C ARG A 19 -4.28 1.27 -11.26
N ILE A 20 -4.83 0.42 -10.42
CA ILE A 20 -5.26 0.74 -9.05
C ILE A 20 -4.18 0.26 -8.09
N THR A 21 -3.67 1.15 -7.25
CA THR A 21 -2.75 0.80 -6.16
C THR A 21 -3.50 0.89 -4.84
N LEU A 22 -3.58 -0.24 -4.13
CA LEU A 22 -4.15 -0.33 -2.80
C LEU A 22 -3.02 -0.42 -1.78
N GLN A 23 -3.15 0.32 -0.69
CA GLN A 23 -2.16 0.36 0.38
C GLN A 23 -2.45 -0.72 1.43
N PRO A 24 -1.44 -1.19 2.19
CA PRO A 24 -1.67 -2.03 3.35
C PRO A 24 -2.57 -1.30 4.36
N GLY A 25 -3.52 -2.02 4.94
CA GLY A 25 -4.56 -1.50 5.84
C GLY A 25 -5.78 -0.93 5.12
N ASP A 26 -5.74 -0.76 3.79
CA ASP A 26 -6.87 -0.29 3.00
C ASP A 26 -7.93 -1.38 2.84
N GLU A 27 -9.20 -0.99 2.83
CA GLU A 27 -10.35 -1.87 2.64
C GLU A 27 -10.96 -1.62 1.25
N PRO A 28 -10.51 -2.35 0.22
CA PRO A 28 -11.03 -2.14 -1.13
C PRO A 28 -12.50 -2.54 -1.25
N GLU A 29 -13.19 -1.91 -2.20
CA GLU A 29 -14.56 -2.30 -2.54
C GLU A 29 -14.63 -3.79 -2.91
N PRO A 30 -15.75 -4.48 -2.61
CA PRO A 30 -15.87 -5.93 -2.83
C PRO A 30 -15.66 -6.35 -4.29
N LYS A 31 -15.91 -5.45 -5.25
CA LYS A 31 -15.60 -5.68 -6.68
C LYS A 31 -14.10 -5.75 -6.95
N VAL A 32 -13.32 -4.88 -6.30
CA VAL A 32 -11.87 -4.82 -6.42
C VAL A 32 -11.23 -5.96 -5.64
N ALA A 33 -11.74 -6.26 -4.44
CA ALA A 33 -11.33 -7.41 -3.65
C ALA A 33 -11.44 -8.73 -4.43
N ALA A 34 -12.52 -8.91 -5.22
CA ALA A 34 -12.68 -10.09 -6.07
C ALA A 34 -11.66 -10.21 -7.21
N LEU A 35 -10.99 -9.12 -7.58
CA LEU A 35 -9.90 -9.12 -8.56
C LEU A 35 -8.56 -9.53 -7.93
N ILE A 36 -8.44 -9.49 -6.60
CA ILE A 36 -7.23 -9.89 -5.88
C ILE A 36 -7.20 -11.43 -5.81
N THR A 37 -6.55 -12.03 -6.79
CA THR A 37 -6.32 -13.47 -6.88
C THR A 37 -5.23 -13.96 -5.94
N HIS A 38 -4.51 -13.06 -5.27
CA HIS A 38 -3.41 -13.35 -4.36
C HIS A 38 -3.90 -13.36 -2.90
N PRO A 39 -4.12 -14.54 -2.29
CA PRO A 39 -4.61 -14.64 -0.91
C PRO A 39 -3.63 -14.07 0.12
N ASP A 40 -2.33 -14.07 -0.19
CA ASP A 40 -1.24 -13.56 0.67
C ASP A 40 -1.27 -12.03 0.85
N ALA A 41 -1.97 -11.33 -0.06
CA ALA A 41 -2.13 -9.88 0.03
C ALA A 41 -3.15 -9.44 1.10
N TRP A 42 -4.00 -10.36 1.56
CA TRP A 42 -4.98 -10.12 2.60
C TRP A 42 -4.37 -10.35 3.98
N GLU A 43 -4.79 -9.60 4.99
CA GLU A 43 -4.35 -9.85 6.37
C GLU A 43 -4.66 -11.29 6.79
N PRO A 44 -3.61 -12.14 7.00
CA PRO A 44 -3.83 -13.43 7.63
C PRO A 44 -4.30 -13.12 9.05
N GLY A 45 -5.46 -13.65 9.43
CA GLY A 45 -6.17 -13.29 10.67
C GLY A 45 -5.47 -13.68 11.99
N GLY A 46 -4.17 -13.41 12.15
CA GLY A 46 -3.41 -13.75 13.35
C GLY A 46 -1.90 -13.57 13.27
N ALA A 47 -1.36 -12.48 12.69
CA ALA A 47 0.05 -12.14 12.93
C ALA A 47 0.22 -10.64 13.21
N LEU A 48 0.45 -10.35 14.49
CA LEU A 48 1.04 -9.09 14.96
C LEU A 48 2.48 -9.01 14.41
N GLY A 49 2.82 -7.94 13.70
CA GLY A 49 4.19 -7.63 13.26
C GLY A 49 4.30 -7.52 11.73
N GLU A 50 4.83 -6.49 11.09
CA GLU A 50 5.59 -5.32 11.53
C GLU A 50 5.19 -4.13 10.63
N GLN A 51 5.07 -2.97 11.26
CA GLN A 51 5.04 -1.68 10.60
C GLN A 51 6.47 -1.34 10.14
N GLU A 52 6.81 -1.53 8.87
CA GLU A 52 7.99 -0.90 8.27
C GLU A 52 7.52 -0.09 7.06
N GLN A 53 7.08 1.14 7.32
CA GLN A 53 7.88 2.35 7.10
C GLN A 53 8.13 2.63 5.61
N GLY A 54 7.07 3.09 4.95
CA GLY A 54 7.19 3.97 3.78
C GLY A 54 7.27 5.43 4.19
N GLU A 55 8.01 5.76 5.25
CA GLU A 55 8.31 7.15 5.59
C GLU A 55 9.44 7.60 4.65
N SER A 56 9.07 8.02 3.44
CA SER A 56 9.95 8.86 2.62
C SER A 56 9.96 10.27 3.21
N THR A 57 10.47 10.42 4.44
CA THR A 57 10.98 11.70 4.91
C THR A 57 12.33 11.91 4.23
N GLY A 58 12.27 12.31 2.96
CA GLY A 58 13.36 13.03 2.32
C GLY A 58 13.42 14.42 2.96
N THR A 59 14.05 14.50 4.13
CA THR A 59 14.38 15.74 4.83
C THR A 59 15.02 16.72 3.85
N ALA A 60 14.48 17.93 3.83
CA ALA A 60 15.11 19.08 3.19
C ALA A 60 16.53 19.23 3.72
N ASP A 61 17.53 18.93 2.88
CA ASP A 61 18.89 19.40 3.07
C ASP A 61 18.95 20.83 2.56
N GLU A 62 18.40 21.73 3.37
CA GLU A 62 18.70 23.14 3.33
C GLU A 62 20.03 23.30 4.08
N GLU A 63 21.16 23.25 3.37
CA GLU A 63 22.44 23.72 3.94
C GLU A 63 22.65 25.20 3.58
N PRO A 64 22.64 26.11 4.59
CA PRO A 64 22.91 27.53 4.44
C PRO A 64 24.41 27.84 4.33
N ALA A 65 24.71 28.98 3.70
CA ALA A 65 26.00 29.59 3.41
C ALA A 65 27.17 29.31 4.40
N ALA A 66 28.34 28.97 3.85
CA ALA A 66 29.64 29.22 4.48
C ALA A 66 30.61 29.87 3.47
N ASP A 67 30.89 31.14 3.76
CA ASP A 67 31.95 32.01 3.22
C ASP A 67 33.34 31.44 3.58
N ALA A 68 34.25 31.34 2.60
CA ALA A 68 35.69 31.14 2.81
C ALA A 68 36.51 31.66 1.63
#